data_AF-A0A3E2NB96-F1
#
_entry.id   AF-A0A3E2NB96-F1
#
_cell.length_a   1.000
_cell.length_b   1.000
_cell.length_c   1.000
_cell.angle_alpha   90.00
_cell.angle_beta   90.00
_cell.angle_gamma   90.00
#
_symmetry.space_group_name_H-M   'P 1'
#
loop_
_entity.id
_entity.type
_entity.pdbx_description
1 polymer ?
#
loop_
_entity_poly.entity_id
_entity_poly.type
_entity_poly.pdbx_seq_one_letter_code
_entity_poly.pdbx_strand_id
1 'polypeptide(L)'
;MAELQVKDIKNKEIVYGCAYNIDFDRHSWYGGQVVHNICKPVKGMVKKPEDSSSYGRFYLLKRDGSARQSGMVSTGSRCFARTYEECIEIYNQLIRDKMEKLRKIADDLEKELLA
;
A
#
# COMPACT_ATOMS: atom_id res chain seq x y z
N MET A 1 -9.31 0.26 -14.25
CA MET A 1 -8.48 1.40 -13.82
C MET A 1 -7.11 0.86 -13.45
N ALA A 2 -6.03 1.39 -14.04
CA ALA A 2 -4.69 0.81 -13.88
C ALA A 2 -3.91 1.54 -12.78
N GLU A 3 -3.54 0.80 -11.72
CA GLU A 3 -2.57 1.25 -10.72
C GLU A 3 -1.26 1.68 -11.39
N LEU A 4 -0.70 2.82 -10.95
CA LEU A 4 0.56 3.31 -11.49
C LEU A 4 1.70 2.38 -11.06
N GLN A 5 2.29 1.67 -12.01
CA GLN A 5 3.40 0.76 -11.74
C GLN A 5 4.65 1.55 -11.37
N VAL A 6 5.43 1.03 -10.41
CA VAL A 6 6.64 1.71 -9.93
C VAL A 6 7.58 2.04 -11.08
N LYS A 7 7.76 1.14 -12.07
CA LYS A 7 8.58 1.36 -13.27
C LYS A 7 8.23 2.62 -14.07
N ASP A 8 6.96 3.03 -14.03
CA ASP A 8 6.43 4.18 -14.79
C ASP A 8 6.52 5.50 -14.00
N ILE A 9 6.98 5.44 -12.74
CA ILE A 9 7.23 6.60 -11.88
C ILE A 9 8.66 7.09 -12.09
N LYS A 10 8.87 8.36 -12.42
CA LYS A 10 10.22 8.94 -12.57
C LYS A 10 10.90 9.11 -11.21
N ASN A 11 12.23 9.13 -11.20
CA ASN A 11 12.97 9.43 -9.97
C ASN A 11 12.61 10.84 -9.47
N LYS A 12 12.30 10.96 -8.18
CA LYS A 12 11.83 12.17 -7.50
C LYS A 12 10.44 12.66 -7.97
N GLU A 13 9.66 11.83 -8.66
CA GLU A 13 8.28 12.18 -9.02
C GLU A 13 7.38 12.23 -7.78
N ILE A 14 6.49 13.22 -7.76
CA ILE A 14 5.47 13.40 -6.74
C ILE A 14 4.22 12.62 -7.17
N VAL A 15 3.76 11.73 -6.30
CA VAL A 15 2.60 10.85 -6.54
C VAL A 15 1.77 10.73 -5.26
N TYR A 16 0.57 10.17 -5.39
CA TYR A 16 -0.22 9.73 -4.24
C TYR A 16 0.02 8.25 -4.00
N GLY A 17 0.23 7.89 -2.73
CA GLY A 17 0.41 6.52 -2.28
C GLY A 17 -0.66 6.14 -1.26
N CYS A 18 -1.18 4.92 -1.34
CA CYS A 18 -2.07 4.35 -0.34
C CYS A 18 -1.69 2.89 -0.04
N ALA A 19 -2.22 2.32 1.02
CA ALA A 19 -2.19 0.88 1.25
C ALA A 19 -3.32 0.46 2.17
N TYR A 20 -3.87 -0.71 1.92
CA TYR A 20 -4.77 -1.37 2.86
C TYR A 20 -4.43 -2.85 2.90
N ASN A 21 -3.64 -3.24 3.90
CA ASN A 21 -3.42 -4.64 4.20
C ASN A 21 -3.53 -4.86 5.70
N ILE A 22 -4.51 -5.68 6.07
CA ILE A 22 -4.73 -6.15 7.43
C ILE A 22 -4.50 -7.64 7.37
N ASP A 23 -3.32 -8.08 7.75
CA ASP A 23 -3.19 -9.49 8.10
C ASP A 23 -3.81 -9.68 9.49
N PHE A 24 -4.44 -10.80 9.76
CA PHE A 24 -4.89 -11.13 11.13
C PHE A 24 -4.06 -12.28 11.70
N ASP A 25 -3.53 -13.14 10.83
CA ASP A 25 -2.90 -14.40 11.21
C ASP A 25 -1.42 -14.48 10.85
N ARG A 26 -0.85 -13.50 10.11
CA ARG A 26 0.61 -13.42 9.95
C ARG A 26 1.28 -13.16 11.29
N HIS A 27 1.77 -14.24 11.88
CA HIS A 27 3.01 -14.21 12.62
C HIS A 27 4.12 -13.88 11.61
N SER A 28 4.84 -12.78 11.84
CA SER A 28 6.05 -12.56 11.05
C SER A 28 6.98 -13.76 11.27
N TRP A 29 7.71 -14.19 10.23
CA TRP A 29 8.74 -15.24 10.35
C TRP A 29 9.80 -14.92 11.43
N TYR A 30 9.84 -13.67 11.90
CA TYR A 30 10.71 -13.15 12.95
C TYR A 30 9.98 -12.96 14.31
N GLY A 31 8.81 -13.57 14.53
CA GLY A 31 8.09 -13.50 15.81
C GLY A 31 7.50 -12.11 16.12
N GLY A 32 7.29 -11.28 15.09
CA GLY A 32 6.78 -9.91 15.23
C GLY A 32 5.26 -9.82 15.07
N GLN A 33 4.69 -8.79 15.70
CA GLN A 33 3.27 -8.44 15.61
C GLN A 33 2.79 -8.28 14.16
N VAL A 34 1.53 -8.66 13.96
CA VAL A 34 0.72 -8.47 12.78
C VAL A 34 1.01 -7.14 12.07
N VAL A 35 1.40 -7.21 10.79
CA VAL A 35 1.70 -6.01 9.98
C VAL A 35 0.39 -5.40 9.48
N HIS A 36 -0.18 -4.47 10.26
CA HIS A 36 -1.24 -3.59 9.78
C HIS A 36 -0.63 -2.49 8.91
N ASN A 37 -0.68 -2.65 7.60
CA ASN A 37 -0.25 -1.63 6.66
C ASN A 37 -1.46 -0.87 6.13
N ILE A 38 -2.01 0.00 6.98
CA ILE A 38 -3.14 0.87 6.64
C ILE A 38 -2.61 2.28 6.44
N CYS A 39 -2.79 2.80 5.23
CA CYS A 39 -2.44 4.15 4.85
C CYS A 39 -3.47 4.68 3.88
N LYS A 40 -4.25 5.66 4.33
CA LYS A 40 -5.13 6.44 3.44
C LYS A 40 -4.28 7.12 2.35
N PRO A 41 -4.88 7.53 1.22
CA PRO A 41 -4.17 8.25 0.17
C PRO A 41 -3.42 9.48 0.71
N VAL A 42 -2.11 9.52 0.46
CA VAL A 42 -1.21 10.57 0.93
C VAL A 42 -0.24 10.98 -0.17
N LYS A 43 0.07 12.27 -0.23
CA LYS A 43 1.02 12.82 -1.20
C LYS A 43 2.46 12.55 -0.74
N GLY A 44 3.28 12.05 -1.65
CA GLY A 44 4.67 11.73 -1.38
C GLY A 44 5.53 11.82 -2.62
N MET A 45 6.81 11.51 -2.46
CA MET A 45 7.80 11.46 -3.52
C MET A 45 8.44 10.09 -3.57
N VAL A 46 8.56 9.53 -4.77
CA VAL A 46 9.31 8.30 -5.00
C VAL A 46 10.75 8.66 -5.36
N LYS A 47 11.72 8.18 -4.57
CA LYS A 47 13.14 8.24 -4.95
C LYS A 47 13.63 6.85 -5.32
N LYS A 48 14.29 6.76 -6.46
CA LYS A 48 14.87 5.52 -6.98
C LYS A 48 16.40 5.60 -6.99
N PRO A 49 17.09 4.48 -6.75
CA PRO A 49 18.50 4.33 -7.11
C PRO A 49 18.73 4.63 -8.59
N GLU A 50 19.92 5.10 -8.96
CA GLU A 50 20.25 5.46 -10.35
C GLU A 50 20.06 4.27 -11.32
N ASP A 51 20.38 3.06 -10.87
CA ASP A 51 20.32 1.84 -11.68
C ASP A 51 19.03 1.02 -11.51
N SER A 52 17.98 1.57 -10.88
CA SER A 52 16.74 0.81 -10.63
C SER A 52 15.49 1.52 -11.12
N SER A 53 14.78 0.88 -12.05
CA SER A 53 13.44 1.30 -12.47
C SER A 53 12.34 0.65 -11.64
N SER A 54 12.55 -0.55 -11.11
CA SER A 54 11.52 -1.38 -10.47
C SER A 54 11.42 -1.20 -8.95
N TYR A 55 12.40 -0.56 -8.32
CA TYR A 55 12.44 -0.40 -6.87
C TYR A 55 12.81 1.03 -6.46
N GLY A 56 12.30 1.44 -5.31
CA GLY A 56 12.57 2.75 -4.73
C GLY A 56 11.97 2.89 -3.34
N ARG A 57 12.13 4.09 -2.77
CA ARG A 57 11.58 4.49 -1.49
C ARG A 57 10.52 5.58 -1.70
N PHE A 58 9.41 5.45 -0.99
CA PHE A 58 8.37 6.47 -0.93
C PHE A 58 8.52 7.30 0.34
N TYR A 59 8.60 8.61 0.18
CA TYR A 59 8.71 9.59 1.26
C TYR A 59 7.46 10.43 1.32
N LEU A 60 6.86 10.56 2.51
CA LEU A 60 5.79 11.52 2.72
C LEU A 60 6.33 12.94 2.50
N LEU A 61 5.53 13.80 1.87
CA LEU A 61 5.86 15.22 1.80
C LEU A 61 5.37 15.93 3.07
N LYS A 62 6.19 16.84 3.57
CA LYS A 62 5.79 17.85 4.56
C LYS A 62 4.96 18.94 3.89
N ARG A 63 4.37 19.83 4.69
CA ARG A 63 3.59 20.98 4.20
C ARG A 63 4.41 21.94 3.33
N ASP A 64 5.72 22.03 3.59
CA ASP A 64 6.67 22.83 2.81
C ASP A 64 7.11 22.17 1.49
N GLY A 65 6.61 20.97 1.17
CA GLY A 65 6.99 20.20 -0.01
C GLY A 65 8.28 19.41 0.14
N SER A 66 8.98 19.48 1.28
CA SER A 66 10.18 18.69 1.55
C SER A 66 9.82 17.23 1.87
N ALA A 67 10.71 16.30 1.54
CA ALA A 67 10.56 14.91 1.95
C ALA A 67 10.75 14.77 3.47
N ARG A 68 9.86 14.01 4.10
CA ARG A 68 9.96 13.58 5.50
C ARG A 68 10.71 12.25 5.56
N GLN A 69 11.79 12.19 6.34
CA GLN A 69 12.59 10.97 6.51
C GLN A 69 11.86 9.90 7.36
N SER A 70 11.18 10.34 8.43
CA SER A 70 10.36 9.45 9.25
C SER A 70 9.13 8.96 8.47
N GLY A 71 8.84 7.67 8.51
CA GLY A 71 7.72 7.07 7.77
C GLY A 71 8.03 6.78 6.30
N MET A 72 9.30 6.82 5.90
CA MET A 72 9.76 6.29 4.61
C MET A 72 9.45 4.79 4.53
N VAL A 73 8.88 4.36 3.40
CA VAL A 73 8.57 2.95 3.14
C VAL A 73 9.13 2.49 1.80
N SER A 74 9.23 1.18 1.62
CA SER A 74 9.48 0.60 0.30
C SER A 74 8.31 0.95 -0.64
N THR A 75 8.61 1.16 -1.92
CA THR A 75 7.58 1.31 -2.96
C THR A 75 6.67 0.09 -3.04
N GLY A 76 7.16 -1.12 -2.74
CA GLY A 76 6.31 -2.32 -2.64
C GLY A 76 5.33 -2.35 -1.47
N SER A 77 5.39 -1.37 -0.56
CA SER A 77 4.45 -1.26 0.57
C SER A 77 3.25 -0.34 0.27
N ARG A 78 3.14 0.18 -0.95
CA ARG A 78 2.13 1.15 -1.37
C ARG A 78 1.65 0.84 -2.79
N CYS A 79 0.40 1.21 -3.06
CA CYS A 79 -0.14 1.38 -4.40
C CYS A 79 -0.10 2.86 -4.76
N PHE A 80 0.12 3.19 -6.03
CA PHE A 80 0.35 4.57 -6.47
C PHE A 80 -0.65 5.04 -7.53
N ALA A 81 -0.88 6.35 -7.53
CA ALA A 81 -1.60 7.07 -8.58
C ALA A 81 -1.04 8.50 -8.75
N ARG A 82 -1.34 9.13 -9.90
CA ARG A 82 -0.91 10.50 -10.18
C ARG A 82 -1.84 11.53 -9.52
N THR A 83 -3.13 11.21 -9.42
CA THR A 83 -4.13 12.05 -8.78
C THR A 83 -4.58 11.49 -7.43
N TYR A 84 -5.19 12.34 -6.61
CA TYR A 84 -5.72 11.94 -5.31
C TYR A 84 -6.96 11.05 -5.47
N GLU A 85 -7.80 11.39 -6.44
CA GLU A 85 -9.05 10.73 -6.79
C GLU A 85 -8.80 9.29 -7.24
N GLU A 86 -7.85 9.08 -8.17
CA GLU A 86 -7.42 7.74 -8.58
C GLU A 86 -6.87 6.94 -7.38
N CYS A 87 -6.13 7.59 -6.48
CA CYS A 87 -5.59 6.93 -5.30
C CYS A 87 -6.68 6.52 -4.30
N ILE A 88 -7.75 7.31 -4.18
CA ILE A 88 -8.96 6.94 -3.41
C ILE A 88 -9.62 5.72 -4.03
N GLU A 89 -9.79 5.68 -5.35
CA GLU A 89 -10.41 4.54 -6.03
C GLU A 89 -9.63 3.24 -5.77
N ILE A 90 -8.30 3.30 -5.89
CA ILE A 90 -7.41 2.17 -5.56
C ILE A 90 -7.60 1.76 -4.09
N TYR A 91 -7.56 2.71 -3.17
CA TYR A 91 -7.70 2.44 -1.74
C TYR A 91 -9.04 1.77 -1.41
N ASN A 92 -10.14 2.27 -1.98
CA ASN A 92 -11.47 1.69 -1.82
C ASN A 92 -11.56 0.28 -2.41
N GLN A 93 -10.89 0.02 -3.53
CA GLN A 93 -10.82 -1.32 -4.10
C GLN A 93 -10.07 -2.28 -3.17
N LEU A 94 -8.93 -1.88 -2.61
CA LEU A 94 -8.17 -2.71 -1.66
C LEU A 94 -9.00 -3.07 -0.42
N ILE A 95 -9.83 -2.14 0.08
CA ILE A 95 -10.76 -2.41 1.18
C ILE A 95 -11.79 -3.44 0.76
N ARG A 96 -12.44 -3.27 -0.40
CA ARG A 96 -13.45 -4.21 -0.90
C ARG A 96 -12.89 -5.61 -1.07
N ASP A 97 -11.73 -5.75 -1.71
CA ASP A 97 -11.06 -7.04 -1.93
C ASP A 97 -10.75 -7.72 -0.59
N LYS A 98 -10.37 -6.94 0.43
CA LYS A 98 -10.10 -7.48 1.76
C LYS A 98 -11.39 -7.91 2.48
N MET A 99 -12.46 -7.12 2.38
CA MET A 99 -13.76 -7.49 2.94
C MET A 99 -14.28 -8.79 2.32
N GLU A 100 -14.15 -8.95 1.01
CA GLU A 100 -14.57 -10.16 0.29
C GLU A 100 -13.78 -11.39 0.76
N LYS A 101 -12.45 -11.27 0.86
CA LYS A 101 -11.60 -12.36 1.39
C LYS A 101 -12.00 -12.77 2.80
N LEU A 102 -12.27 -11.81 3.69
CA LEU A 102 -12.67 -12.10 5.06
C LEU A 102 -14.04 -12.77 5.14
N ARG A 103 -15.02 -12.32 4.32
CA ARG A 103 -16.32 -12.97 4.22
C ARG A 103 -16.18 -14.41 3.76
N LYS A 104 -15.38 -14.66 2.72
CA LYS A 104 -15.13 -16.02 2.23
C LYS A 104 -14.53 -16.93 3.31
N ILE A 105 -13.54 -16.43 4.07
CA ILE A 105 -12.94 -17.19 5.18
C ILE A 105 -13.99 -17.53 6.25
N ALA A 106 -14.87 -16.58 6.58
CA ALA A 106 -15.95 -16.82 7.54
C ALA A 106 -16.94 -17.87 7.03
N ASP A 107 -17.37 -17.77 5.76
CA ASP A 107 -18.29 -18.72 5.12
C ASP A 107 -17.69 -20.14 5.04
N ASP A 108 -16.40 -20.25 4.74
CA ASP A 108 -15.69 -21.53 4.68
C ASP A 108 -15.57 -22.15 6.08
N LEU A 109 -15.28 -21.35 7.12
CA LEU A 109 -15.24 -21.81 8.51
C LEU A 109 -16.64 -22.25 9.02
N GLU A 110 -17.69 -21.53 8.66
CA GLU A 110 -19.07 -21.89 9.02
C GLU A 110 -19.44 -23.27 8.43
N LYS A 111 -19.06 -23.54 7.19
CA LYS A 111 -19.25 -24.86 6.56
C LYS A 111 -18.45 -25.96 7.26
N GLU A 112 -17.22 -25.68 7.71
CA GLU A 112 -16.41 -26.69 8.41
C GLU A 112 -16.94 -27.04 9.80
N LEU A 113 -17.51 -26.06 10.52
CA LEU A 113 -17.98 -26.26 11.90
C LEU A 113 -19.42 -26.77 12.00
N LEU A 114 -20.26 -26.52 10.98
CA LEU A 114 -21.68 -26.88 10.97
C LEU A 114 -22.02 -28.05 10.02
N ALA A 115 -21.03 -28.63 9.33
CA ALA A 115 -21.17 -29.88 8.57
C ALA A 115 -20.96 -31.12 9.45
#